data_AF-A0A6A8FKP4-F1
#
_entry.id   AF-A0A6A8FKP4-F1
#
_cell.length_a   1.000
_cell.length_b   1.000
_cell.length_c   1.000
_cell.angle_alpha   90.00
_cell.angle_beta   90.00
_cell.angle_gamma   90.00
#
_symmetry.space_group_name_H-M   'P 1'
#
loop_
_entity.id
_entity.type
_entity.pdbx_description
1 polymer ?
#
loop_
_entity_poly.entity_id
_entity_poly.type
_entity_poly.pdbx_seq_one_letter_code
_entity_poly.pdbx_strand_id
1 'polypeptide(L)'
;MSNSHKAILITYPFEDAAKEAISLADAAGYSIERVVNQHHITRSRYGIGIGKAQEVKQLVEQEKPEVIIFDEVLKPSQQYNLASICQVEIIDRERLILKIFDRRASTAESRIQIKLAQLRYDMIRAREKVRLARAGEQPGFFGMGKYDADVYFLDIKKRATVLKKKLQKEEVRRNLHRIQRSKAGLPTVSIAGYTAAGKTTLFNSLTGESKITGQGMFTTLSTFTRLVQSKGTKLLISDTVGFISRLPAYMVDAFKSTLQELSYSAVVLL
;
A
#
# COMPACT_ATOMS: atom_id res chain seq x y z
N MET A 1 21.47 -4.82 -9.66
CA MET A 1 21.37 -5.03 -8.20
C MET A 1 20.53 -3.90 -7.63
N SER A 2 19.28 -4.18 -7.26
CA SER A 2 18.38 -3.17 -6.68
C SER A 2 18.93 -2.77 -5.31
N ASN A 3 19.08 -1.46 -5.09
CA ASN A 3 19.50 -0.91 -3.80
C ASN A 3 18.32 -1.04 -2.82
N SER A 4 18.11 -2.23 -2.27
CA SER A 4 17.02 -2.49 -1.32
C SER A 4 17.41 -1.99 0.06
N HIS A 5 16.53 -1.22 0.68
CA HIS A 5 16.78 -0.63 2.00
C HIS A 5 16.69 -1.70 3.08
N LYS A 6 17.66 -1.74 3.99
CA LYS A 6 17.68 -2.75 5.07
C LYS A 6 16.58 -2.48 6.09
N ALA A 7 15.84 -3.52 6.47
CA ALA A 7 14.74 -3.41 7.40
C ALA A 7 14.68 -4.56 8.41
N ILE A 8 14.15 -4.25 9.60
CA ILE A 8 13.68 -5.26 10.56
C ILE A 8 12.16 -5.33 10.45
N LEU A 9 11.62 -6.55 10.41
CA LEU A 9 10.18 -6.80 10.41
C LEU A 9 9.70 -7.23 11.79
N ILE A 10 8.67 -6.55 12.31
CA ILE A 10 7.90 -7.01 13.48
C ILE A 10 6.55 -7.52 12.97
N THR A 11 6.25 -8.80 13.18
CA THR A 11 5.02 -9.44 12.68
C THR A 11 4.52 -10.54 13.63
N TYR A 12 3.39 -11.13 13.29
CA TYR A 12 2.79 -12.26 13.98
C TYR A 12 3.58 -13.55 13.75
N PRO A 13 3.56 -14.51 14.69
CA PRO A 13 4.26 -15.78 14.55
C PRO A 13 3.65 -16.75 13.52
N PHE A 14 2.60 -16.34 12.80
CA PHE A 14 1.94 -17.16 11.80
C PHE A 14 2.69 -17.11 10.47
N GLU A 15 3.00 -18.27 9.90
CA GLU A 15 3.83 -18.39 8.70
C GLU A 15 3.24 -17.61 7.51
N ASP A 16 1.93 -17.69 7.28
CA ASP A 16 1.27 -16.97 6.19
C ASP A 16 1.30 -15.45 6.36
N ALA A 17 1.13 -14.97 7.60
CA ALA A 17 1.20 -13.54 7.91
C ALA A 17 2.62 -12.99 7.70
N ALA A 18 3.63 -13.73 8.17
CA ALA A 18 5.03 -13.38 7.99
C ALA A 18 5.42 -13.38 6.50
N LYS A 19 5.00 -14.39 5.73
CA LYS A 19 5.22 -14.46 4.27
C LYS A 19 4.59 -13.27 3.55
N GLU A 20 3.36 -12.89 3.92
CA GLU A 20 2.69 -11.71 3.36
C GLU A 20 3.43 -10.43 3.69
N ALA A 21 3.83 -10.24 4.96
CA ALA A 21 4.54 -9.05 5.40
C ALA A 21 5.92 -8.89 4.74
N ILE A 22 6.68 -9.98 4.59
CA ILE A 22 7.95 -9.99 3.86
C ILE A 22 7.72 -9.62 2.38
N SER A 23 6.68 -10.19 1.77
CA SER A 23 6.35 -9.88 0.37
C SER A 23 5.92 -8.42 0.16
N LEU A 24 5.19 -7.84 1.13
CA LEU A 24 4.86 -6.42 1.14
C LEU A 24 6.12 -5.54 1.27
N ALA A 25 7.04 -5.93 2.15
CA ALA A 25 8.31 -5.22 2.33
C ALA A 25 9.15 -5.23 1.04
N ASP A 26 9.31 -6.39 0.41
CA ASP A 26 10.03 -6.52 -0.87
C ASP A 26 9.37 -5.71 -1.99
N ALA A 27 8.05 -5.75 -2.10
CA ALA A 27 7.30 -4.93 -3.05
C ALA A 27 7.45 -3.40 -2.81
N ALA A 28 7.76 -3.01 -1.57
CA ALA A 28 8.11 -1.65 -1.17
C ALA A 28 9.63 -1.37 -1.24
N GLY A 29 10.42 -2.31 -1.74
CA GLY A 29 11.88 -2.29 -1.90
C GLY A 29 12.67 -2.23 -0.59
N TYR A 30 12.20 -2.98 0.40
CA TYR A 30 12.90 -3.25 1.65
C TYR A 30 13.39 -4.70 1.67
N SER A 31 14.63 -4.90 2.12
CA SER A 31 15.20 -6.22 2.42
C SER A 31 15.04 -6.49 3.91
N ILE A 32 14.37 -7.59 4.28
CA ILE A 32 14.19 -7.96 5.69
C ILE A 32 15.41 -8.74 6.18
N GLU A 33 16.19 -8.13 7.07
CA GLU A 33 17.39 -8.75 7.66
C GLU A 33 17.04 -9.62 8.88
N ARG A 34 16.01 -9.21 9.63
CA ARG A 34 15.51 -9.93 10.82
C ARG A 34 14.01 -9.86 10.92
N VAL A 35 13.41 -10.94 11.41
CA VAL A 35 11.99 -11.04 11.76
C VAL A 35 11.86 -11.19 13.28
N VAL A 36 11.06 -10.32 13.87
CA VAL A 36 10.75 -10.29 15.30
C VAL A 36 9.29 -10.68 15.47
N ASN A 37 9.06 -11.88 16.02
CA ASN A 37 7.72 -12.40 16.21
C ASN A 37 7.08 -11.85 17.50
N GLN A 38 5.82 -11.44 17.40
CA GLN A 38 5.00 -10.99 18.53
C GLN A 38 3.58 -11.54 18.44
N HIS A 39 3.15 -12.24 19.50
CA HIS A 39 1.83 -12.90 19.55
C HIS A 39 0.67 -11.91 19.75
N HIS A 40 0.89 -10.88 20.56
CA HIS A 40 -0.13 -9.89 20.87
C HIS A 40 0.40 -8.49 20.57
N ILE A 41 -0.23 -7.84 19.60
CA ILE A 41 -0.09 -6.41 19.39
C ILE A 41 -0.95 -5.78 20.48
N THR A 42 -0.26 -5.29 21.51
CA THR A 42 -0.88 -4.89 22.77
C THR A 42 -1.37 -3.45 22.66
N ARG A 43 -2.32 -3.06 23.54
CA ARG A 43 -2.61 -1.63 23.82
C ARG A 43 -1.42 -0.89 24.48
N SER A 44 -0.24 -1.51 24.49
CA SER A 44 0.96 -0.98 25.13
C SER A 44 1.45 0.31 24.46
N ARG A 45 2.32 1.00 25.19
CA ARG A 45 2.96 2.25 24.79
C ARG A 45 3.71 2.17 23.46
N TYR A 46 4.20 1.00 23.07
CA TYR A 46 5.04 0.79 21.86
C TYR A 46 4.35 -0.08 20.79
N GLY A 47 3.12 -0.53 21.01
CA GLY A 47 2.47 -1.60 20.21
C GLY A 47 2.97 -3.00 20.57
N ILE A 48 4.14 -3.10 21.20
CA ILE A 48 4.74 -4.29 21.80
C ILE A 48 5.14 -4.02 23.26
N GLY A 49 5.36 -5.08 24.04
CA GLY A 49 5.84 -4.95 25.41
C GLY A 49 7.21 -4.27 25.48
N ILE A 50 7.52 -3.59 26.59
CA ILE A 50 8.79 -2.87 26.79
C ILE A 50 10.01 -3.78 26.61
N GLY A 51 9.97 -5.01 27.12
CA GLY A 51 11.06 -5.98 26.94
C GLY A 51 11.31 -6.30 25.46
N LYS A 52 10.25 -6.47 24.67
CA LYS A 52 10.35 -6.70 23.23
C LYS A 52 10.85 -5.47 22.49
N ALA A 53 10.47 -4.26 22.92
CA ALA A 53 11.00 -3.02 22.36
C ALA A 53 12.51 -2.86 22.63
N GLN A 54 12.99 -3.28 23.81
CA GLN A 54 14.41 -3.30 24.14
C GLN A 54 15.18 -4.35 23.32
N GLU A 55 14.60 -5.53 23.10
CA GLU A 55 15.15 -6.56 22.20
C GLU A 55 15.31 -6.00 20.77
N VAL A 56 14.28 -5.34 20.24
CA VAL A 56 14.35 -4.68 18.92
C VAL A 56 15.43 -3.61 18.88
N LYS A 57 15.59 -2.81 19.95
CA LYS A 57 16.66 -1.82 20.03
C LYS A 57 18.05 -2.48 19.92
N GLN A 58 18.29 -3.59 20.60
CA GLN A 58 19.56 -4.33 20.49
C GLN A 58 19.79 -4.84 19.06
N LEU A 59 18.75 -5.35 18.40
CA LEU A 59 18.82 -5.77 17.00
C LEU A 59 19.14 -4.60 16.07
N VAL A 60 18.61 -3.40 16.33
CA VAL A 60 18.93 -2.19 15.57
C VAL A 60 20.41 -1.84 15.70
N GLU A 61 20.99 -1.94 16.90
CA GLU A 61 22.41 -1.67 17.13
C GLU A 61 23.32 -2.66 16.38
N GLN A 62 22.88 -3.91 16.24
CA GLN A 62 23.61 -4.98 15.54
C GLN A 62 23.49 -4.89 14.02
N GLU A 63 22.25 -4.82 13.51
CA GLU A 63 21.94 -4.96 12.08
C GLU A 63 21.94 -3.62 11.33
N LYS A 64 21.84 -2.50 12.07
CA LYS A 64 21.78 -1.12 11.55
C LYS A 64 20.78 -0.96 10.38
N PRO A 65 19.51 -1.33 10.58
CA PRO A 65 18.49 -1.16 9.54
C PRO A 65 18.21 0.32 9.28
N GLU A 66 17.76 0.65 8.07
CA GLU A 66 17.29 1.99 7.73
C GLU A 66 15.88 2.23 8.27
N VAL A 67 15.09 1.15 8.44
CA VAL A 67 13.70 1.22 8.89
C VAL A 67 13.29 -0.02 9.68
N ILE A 68 12.31 0.15 10.56
CA ILE A 68 11.57 -0.98 11.14
C ILE A 68 10.18 -1.00 10.51
N ILE A 69 9.79 -2.13 9.95
CA ILE A 69 8.46 -2.39 9.42
C ILE A 69 7.64 -3.08 10.51
N PHE A 70 6.48 -2.52 10.83
CA PHE A 70 5.54 -3.07 11.80
C PHE A 70 4.30 -3.58 11.06
N ASP A 71 4.06 -4.89 11.09
CA ASP A 71 2.97 -5.56 10.36
C ASP A 71 1.59 -5.40 11.00
N GLU A 72 1.28 -4.17 11.44
CA GLU A 72 -0.03 -3.75 11.90
C GLU A 72 -0.14 -2.22 11.91
N VAL A 73 -1.35 -1.70 12.05
CA VAL A 73 -1.57 -0.27 12.20
C VAL A 73 -1.16 0.22 13.58
N LEU A 74 -0.19 1.14 13.64
CA LEU A 74 0.24 1.76 14.90
C LEU A 74 -0.48 3.08 15.13
N LYS A 75 -0.85 3.37 16.39
CA LYS A 75 -1.23 4.73 16.79
C LYS A 75 -0.03 5.67 16.65
N PRO A 76 -0.23 6.98 16.39
CA PRO A 76 0.89 7.92 16.26
C PRO A 76 1.80 7.95 17.49
N SER A 77 1.26 7.82 18.70
CA SER A 77 2.03 7.73 19.94
C SER A 77 2.86 6.45 20.05
N GLN A 78 2.32 5.31 19.61
CA GLN A 78 3.06 4.04 19.59
C GLN A 78 4.22 4.09 18.59
N GLN A 79 3.95 4.58 17.38
CA GLN A 79 4.96 4.79 16.35
C GLN A 79 6.07 5.73 16.85
N TYR A 80 5.70 6.84 17.48
CA TYR A 80 6.66 7.79 18.07
C TYR A 80 7.50 7.15 19.18
N ASN A 81 6.87 6.51 20.17
CA ASN A 81 7.60 5.90 21.28
C ASN A 81 8.57 4.79 20.80
N LEU A 82 8.15 3.98 19.83
CA LEU A 82 9.00 2.93 19.26
C LEU A 82 10.15 3.53 18.43
N ALA A 83 9.88 4.57 17.63
CA ALA A 83 10.93 5.32 16.93
C ALA A 83 11.93 5.94 17.91
N SER A 84 11.46 6.54 19.02
CA SER A 84 12.33 7.16 20.02
C SER A 84 13.18 6.15 20.79
N ILE A 85 12.69 4.94 21.08
CA ILE A 85 13.53 3.93 21.77
C ILE A 85 14.54 3.28 20.81
N CYS A 86 14.15 3.04 19.56
CA CYS A 86 14.99 2.38 18.56
C CYS A 86 15.89 3.34 17.78
N GLN A 87 15.62 4.65 17.81
CA GLN A 87 16.31 5.68 17.01
C GLN A 87 16.31 5.41 15.49
N VAL A 88 15.25 4.77 14.98
CA VAL A 88 15.06 4.39 13.57
C VAL A 88 13.62 4.70 13.14
N GLU A 89 13.40 5.02 11.86
CA GLU A 89 12.06 5.24 11.31
C GLU A 89 11.20 3.97 11.47
N ILE A 90 9.95 4.14 11.93
CA ILE A 90 8.98 3.05 11.99
C ILE A 90 7.95 3.24 10.87
N ILE A 91 7.75 2.23 10.04
CA ILE A 91 6.69 2.16 9.02
C ILE A 91 5.64 1.16 9.48
N ASP A 92 4.40 1.60 9.63
CA ASP A 92 3.26 0.70 9.89
C ASP A 92 2.74 0.06 8.59
N ARG A 93 1.86 -0.93 8.72
CA ARG A 93 1.33 -1.68 7.57
C ARG A 93 0.62 -0.78 6.55
N GLU A 94 -0.18 0.19 6.98
CA GLU A 94 -0.88 1.11 6.06
C GLU A 94 0.11 1.97 5.27
N ARG A 95 1.15 2.50 5.94
CA ARG A 95 2.19 3.31 5.30
C ARG A 95 3.02 2.47 4.33
N LEU A 96 3.32 1.21 4.68
CA LEU A 96 4.00 0.27 3.79
C LEU A 96 3.21 0.06 2.51
N ILE A 97 1.92 -0.26 2.64
CA ILE A 97 1.01 -0.47 1.51
C ILE A 97 0.93 0.78 0.62
N LEU A 98 0.81 1.98 1.20
CA LEU A 98 0.83 3.24 0.44
C LEU A 98 2.14 3.46 -0.32
N LYS A 99 3.29 3.06 0.23
CA LYS A 99 4.59 3.13 -0.48
C LYS A 99 4.65 2.17 -1.67
N ILE A 100 4.11 0.96 -1.53
CA ILE A 100 3.99 0.01 -2.65
C ILE A 100 3.19 0.64 -3.78
N PHE A 101 2.07 1.29 -3.46
CA PHE A 101 1.23 1.91 -4.49
C PHE A 101 1.93 3.07 -5.17
N ASP A 102 2.58 3.94 -4.39
CA ASP A 102 3.29 5.10 -4.92
C ASP A 102 4.37 4.67 -5.92
N ARG A 103 5.13 3.61 -5.61
CA ARG A 103 6.16 3.03 -6.50
C ARG A 103 5.60 2.46 -7.79
N ARG A 104 4.38 1.92 -7.74
CA ARG A 104 3.75 1.23 -8.87
C ARG A 104 2.73 2.09 -9.61
N ALA A 105 2.50 3.33 -9.16
CA ALA A 105 1.57 4.26 -9.78
C ALA A 105 2.06 4.67 -11.18
N SER A 106 1.47 4.12 -12.23
CA SER A 106 1.88 4.38 -13.61
C SER A 106 1.13 5.57 -14.24
N THR A 107 -0.14 5.74 -13.91
CA THR A 107 -1.01 6.78 -14.50
C THR A 107 -1.09 8.03 -13.61
N ALA A 108 -1.36 9.19 -14.23
CA ALA A 108 -1.56 10.43 -13.50
C ALA A 108 -2.71 10.34 -12.49
N GLU A 109 -3.75 9.59 -12.85
CA GLU A 109 -4.92 9.41 -12.02
C GLU A 109 -4.68 8.48 -10.83
N SER A 110 -4.00 7.35 -11.04
CA SER A 110 -3.56 6.47 -9.96
C SER A 110 -2.66 7.24 -8.98
N ARG A 111 -1.76 8.10 -9.49
CA ARG A 111 -0.96 9.00 -8.64
C ARG A 111 -1.81 9.95 -7.81
N ILE A 112 -2.88 10.54 -8.36
CA ILE A 112 -3.81 11.39 -7.62
C ILE A 112 -4.55 10.61 -6.53
N GLN A 113 -5.04 9.41 -6.86
CA GLN A 113 -5.74 8.52 -5.94
C GLN A 113 -4.86 8.11 -4.75
N ILE A 114 -3.63 7.70 -5.01
CA ILE A 114 -2.65 7.32 -3.99
C ILE A 114 -2.28 8.52 -3.14
N LYS A 115 -2.06 9.69 -3.74
CA LYS A 115 -1.77 10.92 -2.99
C LYS A 115 -2.93 11.34 -2.10
N LEU A 116 -4.17 11.17 -2.55
CA LEU A 116 -5.36 11.41 -1.75
C LEU A 116 -5.43 10.45 -0.55
N ALA A 117 -5.11 9.16 -0.74
CA ALA A 117 -5.05 8.18 0.34
C ALA A 117 -3.93 8.49 1.35
N GLN A 118 -2.74 8.89 0.88
CA GLN A 118 -1.65 9.36 1.75
C GLN A 118 -2.09 10.56 2.61
N LEU A 119 -2.80 11.54 2.02
CA LEU A 119 -3.31 12.69 2.79
C LEU A 119 -4.38 12.29 3.80
N ARG A 120 -5.25 11.32 3.49
CA ARG A 120 -6.23 10.81 4.45
C ARG A 120 -5.55 10.12 5.63
N TYR A 121 -4.54 9.28 5.36
CA TYR A 121 -3.71 8.67 6.39
C TYR A 121 -3.06 9.73 7.28
N ASP A 122 -2.42 10.75 6.69
CA ASP A 122 -1.77 11.81 7.46
C ASP A 122 -2.76 12.69 8.23
N MET A 123 -3.95 12.93 7.70
CA MET A 123 -5.00 13.72 8.35
C MET A 123 -5.47 13.09 9.66
N ILE A 124 -5.68 11.76 9.69
CA ILE A 124 -6.08 11.01 10.90
C ILE A 124 -4.99 11.14 11.98
N ARG A 125 -3.72 11.27 11.58
CA ARG A 125 -2.56 11.32 12.47
C ARG A 125 -2.09 12.74 12.79
N ALA A 126 -2.62 13.76 12.13
CA ALA A 126 -2.06 15.11 12.10
C ALA A 126 -1.96 15.76 13.50
N ARG A 127 -3.05 15.73 14.28
CA ARG A 127 -3.10 16.38 15.60
C ARG A 127 -2.11 15.78 16.58
N GLU A 128 -2.09 14.46 16.66
CA GLU A 128 -1.20 13.75 17.58
C GLU A 128 0.27 13.87 17.13
N LYS A 129 0.56 13.83 15.82
CA LYS A 129 1.90 14.10 15.29
C LYS A 129 2.42 15.48 15.72
N VAL A 130 1.60 16.53 15.59
CA VAL A 130 2.01 17.90 16.00
C VAL A 130 2.15 18.02 17.51
N ARG A 131 1.27 17.38 18.29
CA ARG A 131 1.40 17.34 19.76
C ARG A 131 2.72 16.70 20.20
N LEU A 132 3.08 15.58 19.59
CA LEU A 132 4.33 14.87 19.91
C LEU A 132 5.56 15.66 19.44
N ALA A 133 5.49 16.33 18.29
CA ALA A 133 6.55 17.22 17.81
C ALA A 133 6.83 18.39 18.77
N ARG A 134 5.79 18.92 19.42
CA ARG A 134 5.93 19.99 20.43
C ARG A 134 6.50 19.46 21.75
N ALA A 135 6.25 18.19 22.07
CA ALA A 135 6.63 17.58 23.34
C ALA A 135 8.05 16.99 23.33
N GLY A 136 8.68 16.84 22.16
CA GLY A 136 10.00 16.21 22.02
C GLY A 136 11.00 17.04 21.21
N GLU A 137 12.20 17.23 21.74
CA GLU A 137 13.38 17.66 21.01
C GLU A 137 14.09 16.42 20.43
N GLN A 138 13.79 15.98 19.20
CA GLN A 138 14.60 14.94 18.53
C GLN A 138 14.83 15.14 17.03
N PRO A 139 15.99 14.67 16.52
CA PRO A 139 16.50 14.91 15.17
C PRO A 139 15.82 13.99 14.17
N GLY A 140 15.03 14.56 13.27
CA GLY A 140 14.25 13.83 12.26
C GLY A 140 12.86 14.43 12.05
N PHE A 141 12.36 15.18 13.05
CA PHE A 141 11.16 16.02 12.97
C PHE A 141 11.43 17.42 12.36
N PHE A 142 12.62 17.65 11.81
CA PHE A 142 13.18 18.94 11.34
C PHE A 142 12.55 19.49 10.04
N GLY A 143 11.25 19.30 9.83
CA GLY A 143 10.52 19.94 8.72
C GLY A 143 9.25 20.66 9.13
N MET A 144 8.74 20.38 10.33
CA MET A 144 7.61 21.09 10.90
C MET A 144 8.18 22.15 11.83
N GLY A 145 8.15 23.42 11.41
CA GLY A 145 8.33 24.53 12.35
C GLY A 145 7.26 24.49 13.47
N LYS A 146 7.13 25.56 14.26
CA LYS A 146 6.01 25.73 15.21
C LYS A 146 4.66 25.83 14.49
N TYR A 147 4.19 24.75 13.88
CA TYR A 147 2.87 24.67 13.28
C TYR A 147 1.86 24.35 14.39
N ASP A 148 0.72 25.04 14.37
CA ASP A 148 -0.46 24.62 15.10
C ASP A 148 -1.04 23.36 14.48
N ALA A 149 -1.47 22.43 15.34
CA ALA A 149 -2.04 21.15 14.93
C ALA A 149 -3.22 21.35 13.97
N ASP A 150 -4.03 22.37 14.23
CA ASP A 150 -5.17 22.72 13.40
C ASP A 150 -4.75 23.37 12.07
N VAL A 151 -3.69 24.19 12.06
CA VAL A 151 -3.16 24.76 10.80
C VAL A 151 -2.64 23.66 9.89
N TYR A 152 -1.87 22.70 10.43
CA TYR A 152 -1.36 21.56 9.66
C TYR A 152 -2.50 20.67 9.14
N PHE A 153 -3.48 20.38 9.99
CA PHE A 153 -4.68 19.63 9.59
C PHE A 153 -5.46 20.33 8.48
N LEU A 154 -5.65 21.65 8.58
CA LEU A 154 -6.34 22.46 7.58
C LEU A 154 -5.60 22.47 6.23
N ASP A 155 -4.27 22.55 6.23
CA ASP A 155 -3.47 22.43 5.01
C ASP A 155 -3.67 21.08 4.31
N ILE A 156 -3.52 19.97 5.06
CA ILE A 156 -3.76 18.62 4.53
C ILE A 156 -5.17 18.50 3.96
N LYS A 157 -6.18 19.02 4.68
CA LYS A 157 -7.58 19.01 4.25
C LYS A 157 -7.80 19.81 2.97
N LYS A 158 -7.18 20.99 2.85
CA LYS A 158 -7.25 21.83 1.65
C LYS A 158 -6.66 21.08 0.45
N ARG A 159 -5.47 20.49 0.60
CA ARG A 159 -4.81 19.69 -0.44
C ARG A 159 -5.64 18.48 -0.85
N ALA A 160 -6.20 17.75 0.11
CA ALA A 160 -7.08 16.62 -0.15
C ALA A 160 -8.33 17.05 -0.95
N THR A 161 -8.90 18.21 -0.63
CA THR A 161 -10.06 18.78 -1.35
C THR A 161 -9.72 19.10 -2.81
N VAL A 162 -8.54 19.68 -3.06
CA VAL A 162 -8.06 19.97 -4.42
C VAL A 162 -7.88 18.68 -5.23
N LEU A 163 -7.24 17.66 -4.65
CA LEU A 163 -7.06 16.37 -5.32
C LEU A 163 -8.37 15.65 -5.58
N LYS A 164 -9.33 15.71 -4.65
CA LYS A 164 -10.67 15.15 -4.83
C LYS A 164 -11.39 15.79 -6.02
N LYS A 165 -11.32 17.12 -6.18
CA LYS A 165 -11.89 17.83 -7.34
C LYS A 165 -11.20 17.45 -8.65
N LYS A 166 -9.87 17.28 -8.64
CA LYS A 166 -9.14 16.79 -9.83
C LYS A 166 -9.57 15.37 -10.21
N LEU A 167 -9.71 14.48 -9.24
CA LEU A 167 -10.12 13.09 -9.46
C LEU A 167 -11.53 13.00 -10.07
N GLN A 168 -12.47 13.82 -9.61
CA GLN A 168 -13.82 13.88 -10.18
C GLN A 168 -13.83 14.21 -11.68
N LYS A 169 -12.92 15.08 -12.14
CA LYS A 169 -12.81 15.41 -13.58
C LYS A 169 -12.30 14.22 -14.39
N GLU A 170 -11.32 13.47 -13.87
CA GLU A 170 -10.80 12.26 -14.54
C GLU A 170 -11.82 11.12 -14.58
N GLU A 171 -12.70 11.01 -13.57
CA GLU A 171 -13.79 10.03 -13.54
C GLU A 171 -14.80 10.26 -14.68
N VAL A 172 -15.16 11.53 -14.96
CA VAL A 172 -16.05 11.88 -16.09
C VAL A 172 -15.43 11.47 -17.42
N ARG A 173 -14.15 11.77 -17.64
CA ARG A 173 -13.43 11.42 -18.88
C ARG A 173 -13.37 9.91 -19.11
N ARG A 174 -13.13 9.12 -18.06
CA ARG A 174 -13.16 7.65 -18.19
C ARG A 174 -14.54 7.09 -18.49
N ASN A 175 -15.59 7.63 -17.88
CA ASN A 175 -16.95 7.19 -18.19
C ASN A 175 -17.27 7.39 -19.68
N LEU A 176 -16.81 8.46 -20.31
CA LEU A 176 -16.95 8.68 -21.75
C LEU A 176 -16.20 7.63 -22.59
N HIS A 177 -14.93 7.37 -22.30
CA HIS A 177 -14.17 6.30 -22.96
C HIS A 177 -14.78 4.91 -22.74
N ARG A 178 -15.38 4.67 -21.58
CA ARG A 178 -16.06 3.42 -21.25
C ARG A 178 -17.35 3.25 -22.05
N ILE A 179 -18.18 4.28 -22.18
CA ILE A 179 -19.40 4.24 -23.02
C ILE A 179 -19.02 3.91 -24.47
N GLN A 180 -17.91 4.46 -24.97
CA GLN A 180 -17.39 4.11 -26.30
C GLN A 180 -16.95 2.64 -26.40
N ARG A 181 -16.25 2.09 -25.39
CA ARG A 181 -15.87 0.67 -25.35
C ARG A 181 -17.07 -0.27 -25.25
N SER A 182 -18.07 0.07 -24.44
CA SER A 182 -19.31 -0.72 -24.31
C SER A 182 -20.09 -0.80 -25.63
N LYS A 183 -20.06 0.26 -26.44
CA LYS A 183 -20.66 0.28 -27.79
C LYS A 183 -19.94 -0.62 -28.80
N ALA A 184 -18.68 -1.00 -28.55
CA ALA A 184 -17.92 -1.90 -29.40
C ALA A 184 -18.28 -3.39 -29.23
N GLY A 185 -19.11 -3.75 -28.23
CA GLY A 185 -19.69 -5.09 -28.11
C GLY A 185 -18.74 -6.21 -27.72
N LEU A 186 -17.50 -5.91 -27.30
CA LEU A 186 -16.53 -6.95 -26.92
C LEU A 186 -16.73 -7.41 -25.46
N PRO A 187 -17.00 -8.70 -25.20
CA PRO A 187 -17.11 -9.21 -23.84
C PRO A 187 -15.75 -9.14 -23.13
N THR A 188 -15.77 -8.72 -21.86
CA THR A 188 -14.57 -8.62 -21.02
C THR A 188 -14.60 -9.69 -19.93
N VAL A 189 -13.52 -10.44 -19.80
CA VAL A 189 -13.27 -11.43 -18.75
C VAL A 189 -12.18 -10.89 -17.85
N SER A 190 -12.43 -10.81 -16.54
CA SER A 190 -11.42 -10.36 -15.58
C SER A 190 -10.98 -11.48 -14.64
N ILE A 191 -9.69 -11.54 -14.35
CA ILE A 191 -9.09 -12.48 -13.41
C ILE A 191 -8.93 -11.77 -12.06
N ALA A 192 -9.59 -12.26 -11.01
CA ALA A 192 -9.57 -11.72 -9.65
C ALA A 192 -8.96 -12.73 -8.67
N GLY A 193 -8.64 -12.29 -7.45
CA GLY A 193 -8.07 -13.17 -6.40
C GLY A 193 -6.92 -12.53 -5.61
N TYR A 194 -6.51 -13.17 -4.52
CA TYR A 194 -5.45 -12.67 -3.62
C TYR A 194 -4.11 -12.50 -4.33
N THR A 195 -3.24 -11.63 -3.80
CA THR A 195 -1.85 -11.55 -4.26
C THR A 195 -1.17 -12.93 -4.21
N ALA A 196 -0.29 -13.20 -5.17
CA ALA A 196 0.38 -14.50 -5.35
C ALA A 196 -0.54 -15.71 -5.68
N ALA A 197 -1.83 -15.53 -5.95
CA ALA A 197 -2.73 -16.60 -6.41
C ALA A 197 -2.50 -17.07 -7.87
N GLY A 198 -1.43 -16.66 -8.54
CA GLY A 198 -1.13 -17.06 -9.92
C GLY A 198 -1.93 -16.32 -11.02
N LYS A 199 -2.64 -15.23 -10.70
CA LYS A 199 -3.45 -14.46 -11.67
C LYS A 199 -2.69 -14.03 -12.92
N THR A 200 -1.51 -13.45 -12.75
CA THR A 200 -0.66 -13.01 -13.87
C THR A 200 -0.14 -14.20 -14.69
N THR A 201 0.10 -15.34 -14.05
CA THR A 201 0.48 -16.59 -14.73
C THR A 201 -0.66 -17.10 -15.60
N LEU A 202 -1.89 -17.11 -15.08
CA LEU A 202 -3.08 -17.45 -15.84
C LEU A 202 -3.31 -16.46 -17.00
N PHE A 203 -3.16 -15.16 -16.74
CA PHE A 203 -3.25 -14.13 -17.78
C PHE A 203 -2.25 -14.36 -18.91
N ASN A 204 -0.98 -14.60 -18.59
CA ASN A 204 0.06 -14.88 -19.59
C ASN A 204 -0.29 -16.13 -20.42
N SER A 205 -0.73 -17.20 -19.76
CA SER A 205 -1.16 -18.44 -20.42
C SER A 205 -2.33 -18.21 -21.38
N LEU A 206 -3.33 -17.42 -20.98
CA LEU A 206 -4.52 -17.15 -21.79
C LEU A 206 -4.28 -16.14 -22.93
N THR A 207 -3.29 -15.25 -22.79
CA THR A 207 -3.07 -14.14 -23.74
C THR A 207 -1.82 -14.30 -24.59
N GLY A 208 -0.93 -15.24 -24.26
CA GLY A 208 0.40 -15.37 -24.87
C GLY A 208 1.39 -14.27 -24.47
N GLU A 209 1.05 -13.46 -23.46
CA GLU A 209 1.94 -12.43 -22.93
C GLU A 209 3.06 -13.01 -22.05
N SER A 210 4.13 -12.23 -21.89
CA SER A 210 5.24 -12.54 -20.98
C SER A 210 5.35 -11.45 -19.90
N LYS A 211 4.23 -11.11 -19.24
CA LYS A 211 4.26 -10.18 -18.10
C LYS A 211 5.03 -10.81 -16.94
N ILE A 212 5.65 -9.96 -16.11
CA ILE A 212 6.47 -10.39 -14.98
C ILE A 212 5.62 -11.22 -14.02
N THR A 213 5.89 -12.53 -13.99
CA THR A 213 5.38 -13.48 -13.01
C THR A 213 6.46 -13.71 -11.96
N GLY A 214 6.52 -12.84 -10.96
CA GLY A 214 7.39 -13.04 -9.80
C GLY A 214 6.64 -13.71 -8.65
N GLN A 215 7.37 -14.37 -7.73
CA GLN A 215 6.81 -14.86 -6.47
C GLN A 215 6.41 -13.72 -5.50
N GLY A 216 6.83 -12.48 -5.78
CA GLY A 216 6.45 -11.33 -4.98
C GLY A 216 4.95 -11.04 -5.04
N MET A 217 4.34 -10.76 -3.90
CA MET A 217 3.00 -10.18 -3.87
C MET A 217 3.00 -8.82 -4.60
N PHE A 218 1.85 -8.41 -5.14
CA PHE A 218 1.65 -7.15 -5.88
C PHE A 218 2.14 -7.08 -7.32
N THR A 219 2.62 -8.14 -7.99
CA THR A 219 3.07 -8.10 -9.40
C THR A 219 2.22 -7.20 -10.30
N THR A 220 0.90 -7.28 -10.19
CA THR A 220 -0.07 -6.46 -10.95
C THR A 220 -0.77 -5.45 -10.03
N LEU A 221 -0.39 -4.16 -10.11
CA LEU A 221 -1.15 -3.04 -9.53
C LEU A 221 -1.86 -2.17 -10.58
N SER A 222 -1.61 -2.43 -11.87
CA SER A 222 -2.32 -1.83 -13.00
C SER A 222 -3.05 -2.92 -13.76
N THR A 223 -4.31 -2.71 -14.11
CA THR A 223 -5.06 -3.64 -14.95
C THR A 223 -4.40 -3.77 -16.32
N PHE A 224 -4.06 -4.99 -16.73
CA PHE A 224 -3.58 -5.28 -18.08
C PHE A 224 -4.72 -5.89 -18.87
N THR A 225 -5.11 -5.27 -19.98
CA THR A 225 -6.17 -5.80 -20.86
C THR A 225 -5.59 -6.20 -22.21
N ARG A 226 -5.90 -7.41 -22.67
CA ARG A 226 -5.55 -7.89 -24.01
C ARG A 226 -6.73 -8.46 -24.76
N LEU A 227 -6.76 -8.17 -26.06
CA LEU A 227 -7.70 -8.80 -26.98
C LEU A 227 -7.20 -10.19 -27.31
N VAL A 228 -8.04 -11.19 -27.04
CA VAL A 228 -7.79 -12.59 -27.37
C VAL A 228 -8.92 -13.06 -28.29
N GLN A 229 -8.59 -13.97 -29.20
CA GLN A 229 -9.58 -14.65 -30.03
C GLN A 229 -9.66 -16.11 -29.59
N SER A 230 -10.84 -16.55 -29.17
CA SER A 230 -11.08 -17.93 -28.76
C SER A 230 -12.32 -18.45 -29.48
N LYS A 231 -12.19 -19.60 -30.17
CA LYS A 231 -13.27 -20.24 -30.95
C LYS A 231 -14.05 -19.26 -31.86
N GLY A 232 -13.34 -18.35 -32.53
CA GLY A 232 -13.93 -17.35 -33.43
C GLY A 232 -14.52 -16.11 -32.75
N THR A 233 -14.58 -16.07 -31.41
CA THR A 233 -15.07 -14.90 -30.64
C THR A 233 -13.89 -14.06 -30.16
N LYS A 234 -13.96 -12.75 -30.40
CA LYS A 234 -13.03 -11.77 -29.85
C LYS A 234 -13.49 -11.36 -28.45
N LEU A 235 -12.61 -11.48 -27.47
CA LEU A 235 -12.87 -11.12 -26.08
C LEU A 235 -11.67 -10.40 -25.46
N LEU A 236 -11.93 -9.57 -24.46
CA LEU A 236 -10.89 -8.89 -23.70
C LEU A 236 -10.62 -9.69 -22.43
N ILE A 237 -9.37 -10.06 -22.18
CA ILE A 237 -8.94 -10.64 -20.90
C ILE A 237 -8.21 -9.55 -20.12
N SER A 238 -8.59 -9.38 -18.85
CA SER A 238 -7.96 -8.41 -17.94
C SER A 238 -7.37 -9.07 -16.69
N ASP A 239 -6.07 -8.89 -16.45
CA ASP A 239 -5.46 -9.20 -15.13
C ASP A 239 -5.75 -8.03 -14.18
N THR A 240 -6.29 -8.33 -13.00
CA THR A 240 -6.68 -7.31 -12.02
C THR A 240 -5.74 -7.30 -10.82
N VAL A 241 -5.89 -6.24 -10.02
CA VAL A 241 -5.09 -6.06 -8.81
C VAL A 241 -5.41 -7.15 -7.79
N GLY A 242 -4.37 -7.79 -7.25
CA GLY A 242 -4.54 -8.79 -6.21
C GLY A 242 -5.07 -8.22 -4.90
N PHE A 243 -5.98 -8.94 -4.25
CA PHE A 243 -6.47 -8.56 -2.93
C PHE A 243 -5.37 -8.66 -1.86
N ILE A 244 -5.39 -7.72 -0.91
CA ILE A 244 -4.49 -7.65 0.26
C ILE A 244 -5.28 -7.92 1.51
N SER A 245 -4.72 -8.65 2.47
CA SER A 245 -5.34 -8.76 3.79
C SER A 245 -5.27 -7.43 4.56
N ARG A 246 -6.30 -7.15 5.38
CA ARG A 246 -6.34 -5.99 6.30
C ARG A 246 -6.17 -4.62 5.61
N LEU A 247 -6.70 -4.46 4.40
CA LEU A 247 -6.69 -3.18 3.71
C LEU A 247 -7.76 -2.22 4.30
N PRO A 248 -7.40 -1.00 4.73
CA PRO A 248 -8.37 -0.04 5.25
C PRO A 248 -9.37 0.43 4.19
N ALA A 249 -10.63 0.64 4.60
CA ALA A 249 -11.71 1.07 3.71
C ALA A 249 -11.39 2.38 2.95
N TYR A 250 -10.75 3.36 3.60
CA TYR A 250 -10.40 4.62 2.95
C TYR A 250 -9.36 4.47 1.84
N MET A 251 -8.62 3.35 1.84
CA MET A 251 -7.58 3.02 0.87
C MET A 251 -8.18 2.27 -0.33
N VAL A 252 -9.35 1.62 -0.18
CA VAL A 252 -10.12 1.01 -1.29
C VAL A 252 -10.47 2.05 -2.35
N ASP A 253 -10.75 3.30 -1.95
CA ASP A 253 -10.96 4.42 -2.89
C ASP A 253 -9.75 4.62 -3.83
N ALA A 254 -8.52 4.35 -3.36
CA ALA A 254 -7.33 4.44 -4.18
C ALA A 254 -7.22 3.29 -5.21
N PHE A 255 -7.94 2.20 -4.97
CA PHE A 255 -8.12 1.09 -5.89
C PHE A 255 -9.41 1.16 -6.69
N LYS A 256 -10.25 2.19 -6.49
CA LYS A 256 -11.57 2.24 -7.13
C LYS A 256 -11.43 2.16 -8.65
N SER A 257 -10.41 2.81 -9.22
CA SER A 257 -10.12 2.76 -10.65
C SER A 257 -9.78 1.34 -11.14
N THR A 258 -9.03 0.57 -10.36
CA THR A 258 -8.59 -0.78 -10.71
C THR A 258 -9.64 -1.84 -10.42
N LEU A 259 -10.44 -1.66 -9.36
CA LEU A 259 -11.55 -2.55 -8.99
C LEU A 259 -12.81 -2.29 -9.82
N GLN A 260 -13.02 -1.07 -10.34
CA GLN A 260 -14.19 -0.80 -11.21
C GLN A 260 -14.21 -1.69 -12.44
N GLU A 261 -13.05 -2.05 -13.00
CA GLU A 261 -12.98 -2.90 -14.18
C GLU A 261 -13.59 -4.29 -13.92
N LEU A 262 -13.49 -4.82 -12.69
CA LEU A 262 -14.16 -6.07 -12.29
C LEU A 262 -15.68 -5.96 -12.40
N SER A 263 -16.25 -4.85 -11.94
CA SER A 263 -17.71 -4.63 -11.95
C SER A 263 -18.32 -4.56 -13.36
N TYR A 264 -17.49 -4.41 -14.39
CA TYR A 264 -17.90 -4.31 -15.79
C TYR A 264 -17.54 -5.52 -16.63
N SER A 265 -17.00 -6.55 -15.97
CA SER A 265 -16.67 -7.79 -16.65
C SER A 265 -17.94 -8.60 -16.89
N ALA A 266 -18.07 -9.16 -18.09
CA ALA A 266 -19.13 -10.12 -18.38
C ALA A 266 -18.93 -11.40 -17.56
N VAL A 267 -17.68 -11.76 -17.28
CA VAL A 267 -17.29 -12.90 -16.45
C VAL A 267 -16.12 -12.51 -15.55
N VAL A 268 -16.18 -12.94 -14.29
CA VAL A 268 -15.05 -12.88 -13.35
C VAL A 268 -14.55 -14.31 -13.12
N LEU A 269 -13.27 -14.55 -13.39
CA LEU A 269 -12.55 -15.76 -13.03
C LEU A 269 -11.88 -15.51 -11.67
N LEU A 270 -12.21 -16.31 -10.67
CA LEU A 270 -11.69 -16.19 -9.31
C LEU A 270 -10.65 -17.28 -9.01
#